data_AF-A0A922YFI9-F1
#
_entry.id   AF-A0A922YFI9-F1
#
_cell.length_a   1.000
_cell.length_b   1.000
_cell.length_c   1.000
_cell.angle_alpha   90.00
_cell.angle_beta   90.00
_cell.angle_gamma   90.00
#
_symmetry.space_group_name_H-M   'P 1'
#
loop_
_entity.id
_entity.type
_entity.pdbx_description
1 polymer ?
#
loop_
_entity_poly.entity_id
_entity_poly.type
_entity_poly.pdbx_seq_one_letter_code
_entity_poly.pdbx_strand_id
1 'polypeptide(L)'
;MTQTRTTSLWEELEAGNIWWPSYKPGRDPVLSWRHAAAILMRDIDPQPIFAALPGVFGDMYELTADEVCDRLPGPDGQVLWPVWLKSWVSHFDHWHDPVRQLVEQHCTTPDARVLADMLTRLNGAAFCDFVLQAYERTVILAPLRGAPTGDDTLPIVQMIANAAPFERLSYGFYQRFCVELNREADPPAIPMSGLDFDRAGNPNIFGGDVT
;
A
#
# COMPACT_ATOMS: atom_id res chain seq x y z
N MET A 1 35.57 30.85 10.51
CA MET A 1 35.21 29.67 11.29
C MET A 1 34.15 28.93 10.50
N THR A 2 34.51 27.78 9.93
CA THR A 2 33.61 26.92 9.16
C THR A 2 32.74 26.16 10.16
N GLN A 3 31.43 26.43 10.19
CA GLN A 3 30.49 25.68 11.00
C GLN A 3 30.48 24.23 10.50
N THR A 4 30.92 23.30 11.34
CA THR A 4 30.80 21.87 11.09
C THR A 4 29.31 21.54 11.14
N ARG A 5 28.69 21.19 10.01
CA ARG A 5 27.35 20.57 10.00
C ARG A 5 27.45 19.27 10.82
N THR A 6 26.82 19.26 12.00
CA THR A 6 26.82 18.13 12.94
C THR A 6 25.68 17.14 12.68
N THR A 7 24.71 17.50 11.84
CA THR A 7 23.64 16.60 11.40
C THR A 7 24.14 15.71 10.27
N SER A 8 23.91 14.41 10.38
CA SER A 8 24.18 13.49 9.28
C SER A 8 23.27 13.80 8.10
N LEU A 9 23.74 13.56 6.87
CA LEU A 9 22.92 13.69 5.65
C LEU A 9 21.61 12.88 5.77
N TRP A 10 21.63 11.77 6.50
CA TRP A 10 20.46 10.93 6.75
C TRP A 10 19.41 11.62 7.61
N GLU A 11 19.80 12.27 8.69
CA GLU A 11 18.89 13.06 9.52
C GLU A 11 18.32 14.25 8.74
N GLU A 12 19.11 14.86 7.85
CA GLU A 12 18.63 15.94 6.96
C GLU A 12 17.57 15.44 5.97
N LEU A 13 17.71 14.21 5.44
CA LEU A 13 16.76 13.60 4.52
C LEU A 13 15.50 13.04 5.20
N GLU A 14 15.62 12.63 6.46
CA GLU A 14 14.51 12.19 7.31
C GLU A 14 13.65 13.37 7.77
N ALA A 15 14.28 14.48 8.16
CA ALA A 15 13.62 15.60 8.79
C ALA A 15 12.49 16.17 7.94
N GLY A 16 11.25 15.92 8.36
CA GLY A 16 10.05 16.43 7.69
C GLY A 16 9.63 15.68 6.43
N ASN A 17 10.30 14.57 6.08
CA ASN A 17 9.93 13.76 4.93
C ASN A 17 8.77 12.80 5.29
N ILE A 18 7.57 13.12 4.81
CA ILE A 18 6.35 12.34 5.09
C ILE A 18 6.40 10.93 4.48
N TRP A 19 7.21 10.71 3.44
CA TRP A 19 7.39 9.41 2.81
C TRP A 19 8.40 8.53 3.55
N TRP A 20 9.19 9.10 4.47
CA TRP A 20 10.22 8.43 5.25
C TRP A 20 9.75 7.24 6.10
N PRO A 21 8.56 7.27 6.76
CA PRO A 21 8.09 6.14 7.56
C PRO A 21 7.87 4.84 6.79
N SER A 22 7.91 4.91 5.46
CA SER A 22 7.91 3.75 4.57
C SER A 22 9.24 2.99 4.57
N TYR A 23 10.25 3.54 5.25
CA TYR A 23 11.52 2.93 5.64
C TYR A 23 11.53 2.70 7.17
N LYS A 24 11.85 1.48 7.61
CA LYS A 24 12.00 1.11 9.02
C LYS A 24 13.47 0.75 9.31
N PRO A 25 14.20 1.56 10.10
CA PRO A 25 15.54 1.21 10.58
C PRO A 25 15.52 -0.15 11.30
N GLY A 26 16.36 -1.09 10.83
CA GLY A 26 16.46 -2.45 11.39
C GLY A 26 15.53 -3.51 10.75
N ARG A 27 14.55 -3.09 9.94
CA ARG A 27 13.76 -3.97 9.06
C ARG A 27 14.26 -3.89 7.62
N ASP A 28 14.50 -2.67 7.14
CA ASP A 28 14.81 -2.43 5.74
C ASP A 28 16.32 -2.20 5.55
N PRO A 29 16.96 -2.78 4.52
CA PRO A 29 18.33 -2.46 4.18
C PRO A 29 18.50 -0.96 3.90
N VAL A 30 19.65 -0.39 4.25
CA VAL A 30 19.99 1.04 3.99
C VAL A 30 19.87 1.40 2.50
N LEU A 31 19.97 0.40 1.61
CA LEU A 31 19.81 0.53 0.15
C LEU A 31 18.47 -0.05 -0.37
N SER A 32 17.40 -0.05 0.44
CA SER A 32 16.09 -0.52 -0.02
C SER A 32 15.49 0.41 -1.07
N TRP A 33 14.70 -0.15 -1.99
CA TRP A 33 13.97 0.65 -2.98
C TRP A 33 12.97 1.60 -2.30
N ARG A 34 12.39 1.22 -1.16
CA ARG A 34 11.48 2.04 -0.36
C ARG A 34 12.18 3.30 0.14
N HIS A 35 13.43 3.16 0.58
CA HIS A 35 14.24 4.29 1.00
C HIS A 35 14.55 5.22 -0.18
N ALA A 36 14.95 4.67 -1.34
CA ALA A 36 15.15 5.47 -2.54
C ALA A 36 13.86 6.20 -2.97
N ALA A 37 12.72 5.52 -2.95
CA ALA A 37 11.42 6.11 -3.27
C ALA A 37 11.07 7.26 -2.31
N ALA A 38 11.27 7.09 -1.00
CA ALA A 38 11.04 8.14 -0.01
C ALA A 38 11.90 9.39 -0.24
N ILE A 39 13.17 9.20 -0.63
CA ILE A 39 14.07 10.32 -0.97
C ILE A 39 13.62 11.04 -2.24
N LEU A 40 13.24 10.28 -3.28
CA LEU A 40 12.79 10.83 -4.57
C LEU A 40 11.44 11.57 -4.44
N MET A 41 10.59 11.13 -3.51
CA MET A 41 9.27 11.73 -3.26
C MET A 41 9.26 12.82 -2.19
N ARG A 42 10.41 13.15 -1.57
CA ARG A 42 10.47 14.05 -0.40
C ARG A 42 9.79 15.41 -0.58
N ASP A 43 9.80 15.92 -1.82
CA ASP A 43 9.26 17.24 -2.19
C ASP A 43 7.82 17.14 -2.74
N ILE A 44 7.22 15.95 -2.75
CA ILE A 44 5.84 15.72 -3.19
C ILE A 44 4.90 15.81 -2.00
N ASP A 45 3.94 16.75 -2.08
CA ASP A 45 2.85 16.86 -1.12
C ASP A 45 1.95 15.60 -1.20
N PRO A 46 1.84 14.81 -0.12
CA PRO A 46 1.04 13.61 -0.12
C PRO A 46 -0.47 13.88 0.05
N GLN A 47 -0.90 15.09 0.44
CA GLN A 47 -2.30 15.36 0.77
C GLN A 47 -3.26 15.07 -0.40
N PRO A 48 -3.00 15.50 -1.64
CA PRO A 48 -3.89 15.18 -2.76
C PRO A 48 -4.00 13.68 -3.05
N ILE A 49 -2.89 12.95 -2.89
CA ILE A 49 -2.84 11.50 -3.05
C ILE A 49 -3.71 10.86 -1.96
N PHE A 50 -3.46 11.21 -0.69
CA PHE A 50 -4.17 10.64 0.46
C PHE A 50 -5.66 10.92 0.45
N ALA A 51 -6.08 12.11 -0.01
CA ALA A 51 -7.49 12.45 -0.17
C ALA A 51 -8.18 11.64 -1.28
N ALA A 52 -7.45 11.21 -2.31
CA ALA A 52 -7.99 10.41 -3.40
C ALA A 52 -8.02 8.90 -3.11
N LEU A 53 -7.14 8.40 -2.22
CA LEU A 53 -7.06 6.97 -1.90
C LEU A 53 -8.40 6.32 -1.48
N PRO A 54 -9.24 6.94 -0.62
CA PRO A 54 -10.54 6.36 -0.28
C PRO A 54 -11.44 6.06 -1.48
N GLY A 55 -11.50 6.98 -2.45
CA GLY A 55 -12.25 6.78 -3.69
C GLY A 55 -11.65 5.65 -4.54
N VAL A 56 -10.33 5.66 -4.74
CA VAL A 56 -9.63 4.61 -5.50
C VAL A 56 -9.86 3.23 -4.91
N PHE A 57 -9.69 3.07 -3.60
CA PHE A 57 -9.89 1.78 -2.95
C PHE A 57 -11.37 1.39 -2.81
N GLY A 58 -12.29 2.35 -2.80
CA GLY A 58 -13.73 2.11 -2.92
C GLY A 58 -14.07 1.48 -4.27
N ASP A 59 -13.58 2.04 -5.37
CA ASP A 59 -13.80 1.47 -6.71
C ASP A 59 -13.19 0.07 -6.83
N MET A 60 -11.99 -0.14 -6.26
CA MET A 60 -11.34 -1.46 -6.21
C MET A 60 -12.12 -2.46 -5.35
N TYR A 61 -12.75 -2.01 -4.28
CA TYR A 61 -13.61 -2.83 -3.44
C TYR A 61 -14.78 -3.39 -4.24
N GLU A 62 -15.51 -2.52 -4.96
CA GLU A 62 -16.66 -2.93 -5.79
C GLU A 62 -16.23 -3.94 -6.86
N LEU A 63 -15.13 -3.67 -7.58
CA LEU A 63 -14.59 -4.60 -8.58
C LEU A 63 -14.21 -5.96 -7.99
N THR A 64 -13.61 -5.96 -6.80
CA THR A 64 -13.23 -7.19 -6.10
C THR A 64 -14.46 -7.96 -5.63
N ALA A 65 -15.46 -7.26 -5.10
CA ALA A 65 -16.72 -7.84 -4.64
C ALA A 65 -17.47 -8.52 -5.79
N ASP A 66 -17.57 -7.86 -6.95
CA ASP A 66 -18.18 -8.41 -8.17
C ASP A 66 -17.44 -9.67 -8.64
N GLU A 67 -16.11 -9.60 -8.77
CA GLU A 67 -15.29 -10.74 -9.22
C GLU A 67 -15.39 -11.94 -8.28
N VAL A 68 -15.44 -11.69 -6.96
CA VAL A 68 -15.61 -12.74 -5.96
C VAL A 68 -17.00 -13.34 -6.06
N CYS A 69 -18.06 -12.52 -6.16
CA CYS A 69 -19.43 -12.98 -6.33
C CYS A 69 -19.61 -13.88 -7.55
N ASP A 70 -19.02 -13.51 -8.69
CA ASP A 70 -19.05 -14.31 -9.93
C ASP A 70 -18.40 -15.70 -9.77
N ARG A 71 -17.50 -15.85 -8.79
CA ARG A 71 -16.78 -17.10 -8.49
C ARG A 71 -17.45 -17.94 -7.39
N LEU A 72 -18.40 -17.39 -6.64
CA LEU A 72 -19.03 -18.13 -5.55
C LEU A 72 -19.99 -19.20 -6.11
N PRO A 73 -19.91 -20.45 -5.63
CA PRO A 73 -20.80 -21.52 -6.06
C PRO A 73 -22.19 -21.32 -5.42
N GLY A 74 -23.00 -20.47 -6.04
CA GLY A 74 -24.38 -20.20 -5.62
C GLY A 74 -24.51 -19.42 -4.31
N PRO A 75 -25.76 -19.17 -3.87
CA PRO A 75 -26.07 -18.25 -2.76
C PRO A 75 -25.49 -18.68 -1.39
N ASP A 76 -25.13 -19.96 -1.23
CA ASP A 76 -24.62 -20.52 0.03
C ASP A 76 -23.10 -20.74 0.05
N GLY A 77 -22.38 -20.46 -1.04
CA GLY A 77 -20.93 -20.70 -1.11
C GLY A 77 -20.15 -19.81 -0.15
N GLN A 78 -19.32 -20.37 0.73
CA GLN A 78 -18.50 -19.61 1.69
C GLN A 78 -17.49 -18.70 0.98
N VAL A 79 -17.37 -17.44 1.44
CA VAL A 79 -16.32 -16.53 0.95
C VAL A 79 -15.05 -16.76 1.74
N LEU A 80 -14.05 -17.35 1.09
CA LEU A 80 -12.77 -17.63 1.72
C LEU A 80 -11.80 -16.46 1.51
N TRP A 81 -11.07 -16.09 2.57
CA TRP A 81 -10.01 -15.07 2.51
C TRP A 81 -9.05 -15.23 1.32
N PRO A 82 -8.53 -16.43 0.97
CA PRO A 82 -7.63 -16.58 -0.18
C PRO A 82 -8.25 -16.21 -1.53
N VAL A 83 -9.57 -16.40 -1.70
CA VAL A 83 -10.27 -16.04 -2.95
C VAL A 83 -10.40 -14.52 -3.05
N TRP A 84 -10.76 -13.87 -1.95
CA TRP A 84 -10.78 -12.41 -1.84
C TRP A 84 -9.41 -11.82 -2.17
N LEU A 85 -8.39 -12.25 -1.42
CA LEU A 85 -7.04 -11.70 -1.52
C LEU A 85 -6.44 -11.90 -2.92
N LYS A 86 -6.68 -13.04 -3.56
CA LYS A 86 -6.22 -13.27 -4.94
C LYS A 86 -6.82 -12.27 -5.92
N SER A 87 -8.12 -12.00 -5.80
CA SER A 87 -8.84 -11.05 -6.65
C SER A 87 -8.33 -9.62 -6.37
N TRP A 88 -8.18 -9.26 -5.10
CA TRP A 88 -7.63 -7.99 -4.65
C TRP A 88 -6.22 -7.70 -5.19
N VAL A 89 -5.29 -8.67 -5.08
CA VAL A 89 -3.90 -8.51 -5.53
C VAL A 89 -3.82 -8.35 -7.04
N SER A 90 -4.73 -8.95 -7.81
CA SER A 90 -4.71 -8.92 -9.27
C SER A 90 -4.86 -7.50 -9.86
N HIS A 91 -5.49 -6.58 -9.12
CA HIS A 91 -5.60 -5.16 -9.49
C HIS A 91 -4.24 -4.46 -9.57
N PHE A 92 -3.20 -5.02 -8.92
CA PHE A 92 -1.85 -4.47 -8.85
C PHE A 92 -0.85 -5.17 -9.78
N ASP A 93 -1.28 -6.23 -10.48
CA ASP A 93 -0.42 -7.02 -11.37
C ASP A 93 -0.32 -6.44 -12.80
N HIS A 94 -1.07 -5.38 -13.10
CA HIS A 94 -1.21 -4.84 -14.46
C HIS A 94 -0.69 -3.39 -14.59
N TRP A 95 -0.57 -2.92 -15.84
CA TRP A 95 -0.21 -1.54 -16.19
C TRP A 95 -1.25 -0.48 -15.75
N HIS A 96 -2.43 -0.94 -15.33
CA HIS A 96 -3.52 -0.13 -14.80
C HIS A 96 -3.62 -0.16 -13.26
N ASP A 97 -2.50 -0.31 -12.56
CA ASP A 97 -2.49 -0.14 -11.10
C ASP A 97 -2.93 1.30 -10.75
N PRO A 98 -4.11 1.48 -10.13
CA PRO A 98 -4.70 2.80 -9.95
C PRO A 98 -3.92 3.63 -8.92
N VAL A 99 -3.25 3.00 -7.98
CA VAL A 99 -2.40 3.68 -6.99
C VAL A 99 -1.15 4.23 -7.66
N ARG A 100 -0.53 3.46 -8.56
CA ARG A 100 0.61 3.97 -9.36
C ARG A 100 0.21 5.15 -10.23
N GLN A 101 -0.89 5.03 -10.96
CA GLN A 101 -1.37 6.11 -11.82
C GLN A 101 -1.67 7.37 -11.03
N LEU A 102 -2.29 7.24 -9.86
CA LEU A 102 -2.52 8.36 -8.95
C LEU A 102 -1.19 9.00 -8.55
N VAL A 103 -0.22 8.22 -8.04
CA VAL A 103 1.06 8.79 -7.59
C VAL A 103 1.85 9.42 -8.74
N GLU A 104 1.87 8.78 -9.91
CA GLU A 104 2.55 9.26 -11.12
C GLU A 104 2.09 10.69 -11.49
N GLN A 105 0.78 10.97 -11.42
CA GLN A 105 0.21 12.29 -11.72
C GLN A 105 0.75 13.40 -10.80
N HIS A 106 1.18 13.04 -9.59
CA HIS A 106 1.70 13.98 -8.59
C HIS A 106 3.24 14.07 -8.59
N CYS A 107 3.94 13.17 -9.28
CA CYS A 107 5.41 13.17 -9.43
C CYS A 107 5.91 14.30 -10.35
N THR A 108 5.76 15.56 -9.90
CA THR A 108 6.01 16.75 -10.73
C THR A 108 7.44 17.29 -10.65
N THR A 109 8.16 17.03 -9.55
CA THR A 109 9.54 17.49 -9.31
C THR A 109 10.56 16.63 -10.08
N PRO A 110 11.78 17.13 -10.36
CA PRO A 110 12.79 16.38 -11.11
C PRO A 110 13.11 15.01 -10.49
N ASP A 111 13.29 14.95 -9.16
CA ASP A 111 13.57 13.71 -8.44
C ASP A 111 12.36 12.74 -8.51
N ALA A 112 11.15 13.25 -8.29
CA ALA A 112 9.95 12.41 -8.32
C ALA A 112 9.65 11.86 -9.73
N ARG A 113 10.00 12.57 -10.80
CA ARG A 113 9.89 12.06 -12.18
C ARG A 113 10.76 10.83 -12.42
N VAL A 114 11.93 10.74 -11.79
CA VAL A 114 12.76 9.53 -11.85
C VAL A 114 12.02 8.34 -11.25
N LEU A 115 11.30 8.54 -10.14
CA LEU A 115 10.46 7.49 -9.57
C LEU A 115 9.29 7.14 -10.51
N ALA A 116 8.59 8.13 -11.07
CA ALA A 116 7.50 7.93 -12.01
C ALA A 116 7.91 6.99 -13.17
N ASP A 117 9.06 7.26 -13.79
CA ASP A 117 9.63 6.43 -14.86
C ASP A 117 9.92 4.98 -14.43
N MET A 118 10.09 4.74 -13.13
CA MET A 118 10.38 3.43 -12.54
C MET A 118 9.14 2.70 -12.02
N LEU A 119 7.99 3.36 -11.83
CA LEU A 119 6.81 2.77 -11.18
C LEU A 119 6.34 1.47 -11.86
N THR A 120 6.36 1.44 -13.18
CA THR A 120 5.97 0.27 -13.98
C THR A 120 6.87 -0.96 -13.76
N ARG A 121 8.08 -0.75 -13.22
CA ARG A 121 9.06 -1.82 -12.93
C ARG A 121 8.95 -2.33 -11.49
N LEU A 122 8.23 -1.62 -10.63
CA LEU A 122 8.04 -2.06 -9.26
C LEU A 122 7.03 -3.22 -9.19
N ASN A 123 6.89 -3.89 -8.04
CA ASN A 123 5.72 -4.70 -7.73
C ASN A 123 4.57 -3.79 -7.24
N GLY A 124 3.34 -4.00 -7.72
CA GLY A 124 2.24 -3.05 -7.50
C GLY A 124 1.75 -3.08 -6.06
N ALA A 125 1.56 -4.28 -5.51
CA ALA A 125 1.21 -4.46 -4.11
C ALA A 125 2.30 -3.92 -3.18
N ALA A 126 3.58 -4.14 -3.50
CA ALA A 126 4.71 -3.60 -2.74
C ALA A 126 4.74 -2.06 -2.75
N PHE A 127 4.52 -1.44 -3.91
CA PHE A 127 4.44 0.00 -4.06
C PHE A 127 3.20 0.59 -3.36
N CYS A 128 2.05 -0.05 -3.50
CA CYS A 128 0.83 0.30 -2.80
C CYS A 128 1.03 0.27 -1.28
N ASP A 129 1.69 -0.76 -0.76
CA ASP A 129 2.05 -0.83 0.67
C ASP A 129 2.97 0.33 1.10
N PHE A 130 3.89 0.78 0.25
CA PHE A 130 4.72 1.95 0.51
C PHE A 130 3.86 3.21 0.69
N VAL A 131 2.91 3.45 -0.20
CA VAL A 131 1.98 4.58 -0.09
C VAL A 131 1.12 4.46 1.16
N LEU A 132 0.60 3.26 1.45
CA LEU A 132 -0.24 2.99 2.62
C LEU A 132 0.50 3.12 3.95
N GLN A 133 1.80 2.81 4.01
CA GLN A 133 2.62 3.06 5.20
C GLN A 133 2.71 4.54 5.53
N ALA A 134 2.94 5.39 4.52
CA ALA A 134 2.92 6.84 4.69
C ALA A 134 1.52 7.34 5.09
N TYR A 135 0.48 6.88 4.38
CA TYR A 135 -0.91 7.24 4.68
C TYR A 135 -1.29 6.89 6.12
N GLU A 136 -1.04 5.66 6.57
CA GLU A 136 -1.39 5.22 7.92
C GLU A 136 -0.70 6.07 8.99
N ARG A 137 0.59 6.34 8.83
CA ARG A 137 1.35 7.16 9.77
C ARG A 137 0.80 8.57 9.89
N THR A 138 0.34 9.11 8.77
CA THR A 138 -0.03 10.51 8.62
C THR A 138 -1.51 10.79 8.85
N VAL A 139 -2.39 9.88 8.48
CA VAL A 139 -3.84 10.07 8.55
C VAL A 139 -4.42 9.37 9.77
N ILE A 140 -3.92 8.17 10.09
CA ILE A 140 -4.45 7.35 11.19
C ILE A 140 -3.69 7.60 12.49
N LEU A 141 -2.36 7.57 12.46
CA LEU A 141 -1.54 7.60 13.68
C LEU A 141 -1.12 9.00 14.13
N ALA A 142 -0.87 9.92 13.19
CA ALA A 142 -0.47 11.30 13.47
C ALA A 142 -1.18 12.27 12.52
N PRO A 143 -2.49 12.53 12.74
CA PRO A 143 -3.34 13.26 11.80
C PRO A 143 -2.71 14.56 11.31
N LEU A 144 -2.41 14.64 10.02
CA LEU A 144 -2.00 15.90 9.38
C LEU A 144 -3.18 16.88 9.32
N ARG A 145 -2.86 18.19 9.34
CA ARG A 145 -3.86 19.24 9.16
C ARG A 145 -4.48 19.12 7.77
N GLY A 146 -5.79 18.90 7.72
CA GLY A 146 -6.55 18.76 6.47
C GLY A 146 -6.79 17.31 6.01
N ALA A 147 -6.32 16.30 6.75
CA ALA A 147 -6.59 14.91 6.45
C ALA A 147 -8.09 14.56 6.65
N PRO A 148 -8.65 13.60 5.86
CA PRO A 148 -10.04 13.16 6.01
C PRO A 148 -10.33 12.64 7.43
N THR A 149 -11.51 13.00 7.97
CA THR A 149 -11.96 12.58 9.30
C THR A 149 -12.68 11.23 9.26
N GLY A 150 -12.76 10.56 10.42
CA GLY A 150 -13.04 9.13 10.66
C GLY A 150 -13.86 8.34 9.64
N ASP A 151 -14.97 8.84 9.11
CA ASP A 151 -15.83 8.10 8.19
C ASP A 151 -15.28 8.00 6.75
N ASP A 152 -14.41 8.94 6.35
CA ASP A 152 -13.78 8.96 5.03
C ASP A 152 -12.42 8.25 4.99
N THR A 153 -12.00 7.64 6.11
CA THR A 153 -10.69 7.01 6.23
C THR A 153 -10.70 5.56 5.75
N LEU A 154 -9.60 5.14 5.13
CA LEU A 154 -9.41 3.74 4.73
C LEU A 154 -9.53 2.78 5.92
N PRO A 155 -10.21 1.61 5.76
CA PRO A 155 -10.42 0.65 6.84
C PRO A 155 -9.17 -0.21 7.12
N ILE A 156 -8.04 0.43 7.45
CA ILE A 156 -6.79 -0.26 7.79
C ILE A 156 -6.88 -0.82 9.21
N VAL A 157 -7.05 -2.14 9.33
CA VAL A 157 -7.22 -2.83 10.62
C VAL A 157 -5.95 -2.75 11.47
N GLN A 158 -6.02 -2.10 12.63
CA GLN A 158 -4.85 -1.89 13.52
C GLN A 158 -4.51 -3.11 14.41
N MET A 159 -5.48 -3.99 14.65
CA MET A 159 -5.31 -5.12 15.57
C MET A 159 -4.36 -6.21 15.04
N ILE A 160 -4.03 -6.21 13.74
CA ILE A 160 -3.18 -7.22 13.11
C ILE A 160 -1.74 -6.68 13.02
N ALA A 161 -1.08 -6.49 14.16
CA ALA A 161 0.16 -5.70 14.27
C ALA A 161 1.32 -6.12 13.33
N ASN A 162 1.38 -7.39 12.93
CA ASN A 162 2.50 -7.92 12.13
C ASN A 162 2.24 -7.91 10.62
N ALA A 163 1.03 -7.55 10.17
CA ALA A 163 0.70 -7.53 8.76
C ALA A 163 0.99 -6.17 8.11
N ALA A 164 1.30 -6.19 6.82
CA ALA A 164 1.54 -4.98 6.05
C ALA A 164 0.24 -4.15 5.95
N PRO A 165 0.28 -2.79 5.95
CA PRO A 165 -0.91 -1.97 5.73
C PRO A 165 -1.75 -2.40 4.53
N PHE A 166 -1.12 -2.82 3.43
CA PHE A 166 -1.81 -3.39 2.27
C PHE A 166 -2.73 -4.56 2.63
N GLU A 167 -2.20 -5.53 3.37
CA GLU A 167 -2.97 -6.71 3.77
C GLU A 167 -4.06 -6.34 4.78
N ARG A 168 -3.76 -5.41 5.70
CA ARG A 168 -4.72 -4.95 6.72
C ARG A 168 -5.86 -4.16 6.12
N LEU A 169 -5.60 -3.41 5.05
CA LEU A 169 -6.62 -2.75 4.25
C LEU A 169 -7.50 -3.77 3.53
N SER A 170 -6.89 -4.72 2.81
CA SER A 170 -7.61 -5.79 2.11
C SER A 170 -8.49 -6.59 3.09
N TYR A 171 -7.99 -6.88 4.28
CA TYR A 171 -8.75 -7.58 5.31
C TYR A 171 -9.91 -6.74 5.86
N GLY A 172 -9.73 -5.44 6.07
CA GLY A 172 -10.82 -4.54 6.46
C GLY A 172 -11.95 -4.52 5.42
N PHE A 173 -11.61 -4.49 4.13
CA PHE A 173 -12.59 -4.60 3.05
C PHE A 173 -13.24 -5.99 2.96
N TYR A 174 -12.48 -7.06 3.17
CA TYR A 174 -13.04 -8.42 3.26
C TYR A 174 -14.05 -8.53 4.41
N GLN A 175 -13.74 -7.97 5.58
CA GLN A 175 -14.68 -7.93 6.71
C GLN A 175 -15.96 -7.20 6.35
N ARG A 176 -15.85 -6.04 5.68
CA ARG A 176 -17.00 -5.29 5.17
C ARG A 176 -17.83 -6.14 4.20
N PHE A 177 -17.20 -6.77 3.23
CA PHE A 177 -17.87 -7.64 2.26
C PHE A 177 -18.62 -8.80 2.92
N CYS A 178 -17.99 -9.48 3.87
CA CYS A 178 -18.63 -10.54 4.65
C CYS A 178 -19.87 -10.02 5.41
N VAL A 179 -19.77 -8.84 6.04
CA VAL A 179 -20.90 -8.21 6.74
C VAL A 179 -22.05 -7.88 5.78
N GLU A 180 -21.76 -7.33 4.59
CA GLU A 180 -22.75 -7.04 3.55
C GLU A 180 -23.49 -8.31 3.08
N LEU A 181 -22.81 -9.46 3.10
CA LEU A 181 -23.39 -10.78 2.82
C LEU A 181 -24.05 -11.46 4.04
N ASN A 182 -24.14 -10.78 5.20
CA ASN A 182 -24.60 -11.35 6.48
C ASN A 182 -23.81 -12.60 6.91
N ARG A 183 -22.48 -12.55 6.75
CA ARG A 183 -21.55 -13.63 7.08
C ARG A 183 -20.46 -13.14 8.02
N GLU A 184 -19.88 -14.06 8.78
CA GLU A 184 -18.67 -13.79 9.54
C GLU A 184 -17.44 -13.95 8.65
N ALA A 185 -16.50 -13.02 8.78
CA ALA A 185 -15.20 -13.12 8.13
C ALA A 185 -14.32 -14.15 8.86
N ASP A 186 -13.59 -14.96 8.09
CA ASP A 186 -12.56 -15.84 8.63
C ASP A 186 -11.53 -15.01 9.43
N PRO A 187 -11.03 -15.47 10.59
CA PRO A 187 -9.99 -14.76 11.33
C PRO A 187 -8.71 -14.62 10.48
N PRO A 188 -7.94 -13.53 10.64
CA PRO A 188 -6.78 -13.28 9.81
C PRO A 188 -5.65 -14.26 10.16
N ALA A 189 -5.18 -15.04 9.19
CA ALA A 189 -3.95 -15.80 9.32
C ALA A 189 -2.72 -14.88 9.21
N ILE A 190 -1.64 -15.13 9.97
CA ILE A 190 -0.40 -14.33 9.88
C ILE A 190 0.73 -15.25 9.39
N PRO A 191 1.42 -14.92 8.28
CA PRO A 191 1.16 -13.82 7.33
C PRO A 191 -0.10 -14.07 6.48
N MET A 192 -0.78 -12.99 6.06
CA MET A 192 -2.07 -13.11 5.36
C MET A 192 -1.92 -13.52 3.89
N SER A 193 -0.82 -13.15 3.22
CA SER A 193 -0.62 -13.35 1.78
C SER A 193 0.72 -13.98 1.38
N GLY A 194 1.71 -14.01 2.28
CA GLY A 194 3.09 -14.42 1.94
C GLY A 194 3.80 -13.49 0.95
N LEU A 195 3.23 -12.32 0.63
CA LEU A 195 3.82 -11.33 -0.27
C LEU A 195 5.09 -10.72 0.33
N ASP A 196 6.10 -10.55 -0.52
CA ASP A 196 7.35 -9.87 -0.17
C ASP A 196 7.25 -8.38 -0.53
N PHE A 197 6.84 -7.56 0.45
CA PHE A 197 6.71 -6.11 0.30
C PHE A 197 8.06 -5.36 0.26
N ASP A 198 9.16 -6.04 0.56
CA ASP A 198 10.49 -5.45 0.58
C ASP A 198 11.20 -5.66 -0.77
N ARG A 199 10.67 -6.52 -1.63
CA ARG A 199 11.16 -6.75 -3.00
C ARG A 199 10.66 -5.69 -3.98
N ALA A 200 11.61 -5.05 -4.68
CA ALA A 200 11.30 -3.99 -5.65
C ALA A 200 10.57 -4.51 -6.90
N GLY A 201 11.03 -5.63 -7.49
CA GLY A 201 10.51 -6.14 -8.76
C GLY A 201 9.47 -7.25 -8.60
N ASN A 202 8.61 -7.44 -9.61
CA ASN A 202 7.68 -8.56 -9.68
C ASN A 202 8.48 -9.89 -9.63
N PRO A 203 8.17 -10.84 -8.74
CA PRO A 203 8.98 -12.04 -8.54
C PRO A 203 9.15 -13.00 -9.73
N ASN A 204 8.58 -12.69 -10.91
CA ASN A 204 8.13 -13.63 -11.94
C ASN A 204 6.93 -14.46 -11.44
N ILE A 205 5.78 -14.19 -12.07
CA ILE A 205 4.59 -15.05 -12.12
C ILE A 205 4.84 -16.27 -13.03
N PHE A 206 6.02 -16.37 -13.67
CA PHE A 206 6.46 -17.53 -14.47
C PHE A 206 7.91 -17.92 -14.16
N GLY A 207 8.05 -19.06 -13.48
CA GLY A 207 9.31 -19.70 -13.12
C GLY A 207 9.06 -20.45 -11.82
N GLY A 208 8.37 -21.57 -11.81
CA GLY A 208 8.57 -22.74 -12.66
C GLY A 208 8.64 -23.91 -11.69
N ASP A 209 8.10 -25.05 -12.06
CA ASP A 209 8.23 -26.29 -11.28
C ASP A 209 9.67 -26.44 -10.80
N VAL A 210 9.88 -26.27 -9.49
CA VAL A 210 11.03 -26.86 -8.82
C VAL A 210 10.54 -28.22 -8.39
N THR A 211 10.93 -29.19 -9.21
CA THR A 211 10.87 -30.65 -9.04
C THR A 211 10.68 -31.15 -7.62
#